data_AF-A0A8A3PJ78-F1
#
_entry.id   AF-A0A8A3PJ78-F1
#
_cell.length_a   1.000
_cell.length_b   1.000
_cell.length_c   1.000
_cell.angle_alpha   90.00
_cell.angle_beta   90.00
_cell.angle_gamma   90.00
#
_symmetry.space_group_name_H-M   'P 1'
#
loop_
_entity.id
_entity.type
_entity.pdbx_description
1 polymer ?
#
loop_
_entity_poly.entity_id
_entity_poly.type
_entity_poly.pdbx_seq_one_letter_code
_entity_poly.pdbx_strand_id
1 'polypeptide(L)'
;VSPNGKFVALYTERGNAYVITSDFQNRLSEYNSRSKIPPKDVQWCGNDAVVIAWEDEVHLIGPSNVAAKFYYDGRVHVISDHDGVRLITNDVCDFLQKVPEVTDETFRFGTESPASILLDAVEQLEQQSPKADDNIQLIRPHLGEAVDTCVSNLDNI
;
A
#
# COMPACT_ATOMS: atom_id res chain seq x y z
N VAL A 1 2.19 -1.57 -18.20
CA VAL A 1 0.96 -0.77 -17.99
C VAL A 1 0.33 -1.27 -16.68
N SER A 2 -0.25 -0.39 -15.87
CA SER A 2 -0.91 -0.80 -14.62
C SER A 2 -2.07 -1.77 -14.88
N PRO A 3 -2.43 -2.63 -13.92
CA PRO A 3 -3.50 -3.63 -14.11
C PRO A 3 -4.84 -3.00 -14.54
N ASN A 4 -5.19 -1.83 -13.99
CA ASN A 4 -6.39 -1.07 -14.39
C ASN A 4 -6.28 -0.29 -15.72
N GLY A 5 -5.15 -0.36 -16.43
CA GLY A 5 -4.93 0.31 -17.71
C GLY A 5 -4.77 1.83 -17.66
N LYS A 6 -4.74 2.45 -16.46
CA LYS A 6 -4.71 3.91 -16.31
C LYS A 6 -3.30 4.52 -16.36
N PHE A 7 -2.27 3.75 -16.04
CA PHE A 7 -0.92 4.27 -15.87
C PHE A 7 0.14 3.42 -16.59
N VAL A 8 1.27 4.04 -16.90
CA VAL A 8 2.44 3.41 -17.50
C VAL A 8 3.66 3.73 -16.63
N ALA A 9 4.41 2.69 -16.31
CA ALA A 9 5.69 2.78 -15.62
C ALA A 9 6.79 2.70 -16.68
N LEU A 10 7.71 3.65 -16.63
CA LEU A 10 8.89 3.70 -17.51
C LEU A 10 10.14 3.70 -16.65
N TYR A 11 11.14 2.92 -17.04
CA TYR A 11 12.45 2.95 -16.42
C TYR A 11 13.49 3.29 -17.48
N THR A 12 14.37 4.24 -17.16
CA THR A 12 15.39 4.73 -18.09
C THR A 12 16.76 4.19 -17.74
N GLU A 13 17.65 4.11 -18.73
CA GLU A 13 19.05 3.70 -18.55
C GLU A 13 19.83 4.59 -17.57
N ARG A 14 19.34 5.81 -17.32
CA ARG A 14 19.93 6.76 -16.34
C ARG A 14 19.50 6.47 -14.90
N GLY A 15 18.71 5.43 -14.67
CA GLY A 15 18.25 5.03 -13.35
C GLY A 15 17.00 5.77 -12.86
N ASN A 16 16.30 6.50 -13.74
CA ASN A 16 15.05 7.18 -13.39
C ASN A 16 13.84 6.32 -13.75
N ALA A 17 12.91 6.22 -12.81
CA ALA A 17 11.59 5.65 -12.97
C ALA A 17 10.54 6.76 -13.07
N TYR A 18 9.56 6.56 -13.92
CA TYR A 18 8.46 7.48 -14.15
C TYR A 18 7.14 6.75 -14.10
N VAL A 19 6.16 7.35 -13.45
CA VAL A 19 4.76 6.95 -13.57
C VAL A 19 4.02 8.04 -14.33
N ILE A 20 3.39 7.66 -15.43
CA ILE A 20 2.65 8.56 -16.31
C ILE A 20 1.25 8.02 -16.58
N THR A 21 0.32 8.88 -17.01
CA THR A 21 -1.00 8.45 -17.49
C THR A 21 -0.87 7.64 -18.77
N SER A 22 -1.80 6.72 -19.02
CA SER A 22 -1.76 5.82 -20.19
C SER A 22 -2.00 6.52 -21.54
N ASP A 23 -2.49 7.76 -21.52
CA ASP A 23 -2.54 8.68 -22.67
C ASP A 23 -1.22 9.44 -22.89
N PHE A 24 -0.21 9.19 -22.06
CA PHE A 24 1.11 9.81 -22.08
C PHE A 24 1.11 11.34 -21.91
N GLN A 25 0.01 11.93 -21.40
CA GLN A 25 -0.12 13.39 -21.26
C GLN A 25 0.44 13.92 -19.94
N ASN A 26 0.30 13.18 -18.85
CA ASN A 26 0.66 13.65 -17.52
C ASN A 26 1.71 12.74 -16.87
N ARG A 27 2.76 13.37 -16.34
CA ARG A 27 3.72 12.71 -15.46
C ARG A 27 3.28 12.88 -14.01
N LEU A 28 3.03 11.76 -13.34
CA LEU A 28 2.49 11.71 -11.98
C LEU A 28 3.59 11.59 -10.93
N SER A 29 4.63 10.80 -11.24
CA SER A 29 5.77 10.58 -10.32
C SER A 29 7.07 10.42 -11.10
N GLU A 30 8.17 10.83 -10.45
CA GLU A 30 9.54 10.64 -10.89
C GLU A 30 10.39 10.19 -9.70
N TYR A 31 11.14 9.11 -9.89
CA TYR A 31 12.00 8.56 -8.86
C TYR A 31 13.38 8.23 -9.45
N ASN A 32 14.44 8.76 -8.84
CA ASN A 32 15.81 8.44 -9.21
C ASN A 32 16.36 7.36 -8.27
N SER A 33 16.51 6.13 -8.80
CA SER A 33 17.06 5.00 -8.04
C SER A 33 18.54 5.16 -7.67
N ARG A 34 19.25 6.10 -8.32
CA ARG A 34 20.70 6.32 -8.26
C ARG A 34 21.53 5.12 -8.68
N SER A 35 20.90 4.06 -9.18
CA SER A 35 21.56 2.88 -9.70
C SER A 35 22.06 3.14 -11.11
N LYS A 36 23.27 2.67 -11.39
CA LYS A 36 23.83 2.58 -12.75
C LYS A 36 23.63 1.20 -13.36
N ILE A 37 23.08 0.27 -12.58
CA ILE A 37 22.86 -1.11 -12.97
C ILE A 37 21.40 -1.21 -13.43
N PRO A 38 21.12 -1.74 -14.62
CA PRO A 38 19.75 -1.99 -15.05
C PRO A 38 19.03 -2.92 -14.06
N PRO A 39 17.77 -2.65 -13.72
CA PRO A 39 16.99 -3.54 -12.87
C PRO A 39 16.76 -4.87 -13.58
N LYS A 40 16.66 -5.94 -12.80
CA LYS A 40 16.28 -7.27 -13.27
C LYS A 40 14.79 -7.34 -13.56
N ASP A 41 13.98 -6.62 -12.81
CA ASP A 41 12.54 -6.58 -12.99
C ASP A 41 11.93 -5.22 -12.65
N VAL A 42 10.83 -4.89 -13.33
CA VAL A 42 9.98 -3.72 -13.07
C VAL A 42 8.53 -4.17 -13.17
N GLN A 43 7.83 -4.24 -12.04
CA GLN A 43 6.46 -4.75 -11.95
C GLN A 43 5.53 -3.77 -11.25
N TRP A 44 4.25 -3.83 -11.57
CA TRP A 44 3.23 -3.10 -10.82
C TRP A 44 2.92 -3.83 -9.52
N CYS A 45 2.77 -3.08 -8.44
CA CYS A 45 2.26 -3.56 -7.15
C CYS A 45 0.91 -2.90 -6.92
N GLY A 46 -0.16 -3.66 -7.21
CA GLY A 46 -1.50 -3.10 -7.32
C GLY A 46 -1.60 -2.11 -8.49
N ASN A 47 -2.38 -1.05 -8.32
CA ASN A 47 -2.74 -0.14 -9.40
C ASN A 47 -1.94 1.16 -9.47
N ASP A 48 -1.21 1.50 -8.41
CA ASP A 48 -0.64 2.85 -8.22
C ASP A 48 0.79 2.84 -7.66
N ALA A 49 1.40 1.67 -7.46
CA ALA A 49 2.80 1.53 -7.06
C ALA A 49 3.60 0.66 -8.04
N VAL A 50 4.89 0.92 -8.12
CA VAL A 50 5.83 0.22 -9.01
C VAL A 50 6.99 -0.35 -8.20
N VAL A 51 7.21 -1.65 -8.36
CA VAL A 51 8.38 -2.37 -7.87
C VAL A 51 9.49 -2.31 -8.90
N ILE A 52 10.70 -1.98 -8.44
CA ILE A 52 11.93 -2.08 -9.22
C ILE A 52 12.90 -2.96 -8.44
N ALA A 53 13.35 -4.04 -9.04
CA ALA A 53 14.20 -5.02 -8.37
C ALA A 53 15.54 -5.20 -9.08
N TRP A 54 16.60 -5.24 -8.28
CA TRP A 54 17.95 -5.65 -8.67
C TRP A 54 18.24 -7.06 -8.15
N GLU A 55 19.51 -7.41 -7.92
CA GLU A 55 19.87 -8.73 -7.43
C GLU A 55 19.37 -8.98 -6.02
N ASP A 56 19.58 -8.04 -5.11
CA ASP A 56 19.36 -8.14 -3.66
C ASP A 56 18.65 -6.90 -3.08
N GLU A 57 18.34 -5.90 -3.90
CA GLU A 57 17.67 -4.66 -3.52
C GLU A 57 16.35 -4.50 -4.29
N VAL A 58 15.28 -4.12 -3.59
CA VAL A 58 13.97 -3.86 -4.17
C VAL A 58 13.46 -2.51 -3.71
N HIS A 59 13.05 -1.65 -4.65
CA HIS A 59 12.38 -0.39 -4.36
C HIS A 59 10.90 -0.49 -4.72
N LEU A 60 10.03 -0.14 -3.78
CA LEU A 60 8.60 0.05 -4.02
C LEU A 60 8.33 1.55 -4.07
N ILE A 61 7.95 2.04 -5.25
CA ILE A 61 7.69 3.45 -5.52
C ILE A 61 6.18 3.65 -5.52
N GLY A 62 5.67 4.35 -4.51
CA GLY A 62 4.27 4.75 -4.44
C GLY A 62 4.03 6.13 -5.06
N PRO A 63 2.78 6.61 -5.00
CA PRO A 63 2.43 7.97 -5.37
C PRO A 63 3.26 9.01 -4.61
N SER A 64 3.36 10.23 -5.16
CA SER A 64 4.04 11.37 -4.53
C SER A 64 5.54 11.18 -4.26
N ASN A 65 6.21 10.33 -5.06
CA ASN A 65 7.66 10.05 -4.98
C ASN A 65 8.11 9.43 -3.64
N VAL A 66 7.18 8.83 -2.89
CA VAL A 66 7.51 8.06 -1.68
C VAL A 66 8.03 6.70 -2.12
N ALA A 67 9.15 6.27 -1.55
CA ALA A 67 9.74 4.97 -1.84
C ALA A 67 10.06 4.21 -0.55
N ALA A 68 9.65 2.94 -0.51
CA ALA A 68 10.15 1.97 0.46
C ALA A 68 11.26 1.14 -0.19
N LYS A 69 12.26 0.74 0.60
CA LYS A 69 13.39 -0.07 0.14
C LYS A 69 13.50 -1.33 0.97
N PHE A 70 13.71 -2.44 0.30
CA PHE A 70 13.90 -3.76 0.89
C PHE A 70 15.24 -4.31 0.42
N TYR A 71 15.97 -4.92 1.34
CA TYR A 71 17.29 -5.48 1.12
C TYR A 71 17.26 -6.95 1.55
N TYR A 72 17.83 -7.82 0.72
CA TYR A 72 17.83 -9.26 0.90
C TYR A 72 19.25 -9.80 0.93
N ASP A 73 19.51 -10.88 1.67
CA ASP A 73 20.85 -11.50 1.75
C ASP A 73 21.21 -12.34 0.51
N GLY A 74 20.30 -12.45 -0.47
CA GLY A 74 20.47 -13.26 -1.67
C GLY A 74 19.62 -12.77 -2.83
N ARG A 75 19.64 -13.53 -3.93
CA ARG A 75 18.89 -13.17 -5.13
C ARG A 75 17.39 -13.14 -4.86
N VAL A 76 16.76 -12.00 -5.13
CA VAL A 76 15.31 -11.84 -5.11
C VAL A 76 14.69 -12.11 -6.47
N HIS A 77 13.60 -12.85 -6.47
CA HIS A 77 12.74 -13.10 -7.62
C HIS A 77 11.40 -12.40 -7.41
N VAL A 78 10.99 -11.64 -8.43
CA VAL A 78 9.74 -10.87 -8.42
C VAL A 78 8.68 -11.64 -9.20
N ILE A 79 7.51 -11.85 -8.58
CA ILE A 79 6.37 -12.49 -9.23
C ILE A 79 5.15 -11.57 -9.06
N SER A 80 4.60 -11.11 -10.19
CA SER A 80 3.38 -10.30 -10.18
C SER A 80 2.18 -11.13 -9.75
N ASP A 81 1.36 -10.55 -8.88
CA ASP A 81 0.08 -11.10 -8.43
C ASP A 81 -1.05 -10.09 -8.73
N HIS A 82 -2.31 -10.47 -8.48
CA HIS A 82 -3.46 -9.59 -8.77
C HIS A 82 -3.42 -8.28 -7.96
N ASP A 83 -3.14 -8.39 -6.65
CA ASP A 83 -3.21 -7.27 -5.70
C ASP A 83 -1.84 -6.75 -5.24
N GLY A 84 -0.76 -7.27 -5.82
CA GLY A 84 0.58 -6.99 -5.34
C GLY A 84 1.67 -7.76 -6.06
N VAL A 85 2.78 -7.97 -5.35
CA VAL A 85 3.97 -8.64 -5.87
C VAL A 85 4.55 -9.54 -4.80
N ARG A 86 4.88 -10.79 -5.16
CA ARG A 86 5.65 -11.69 -4.31
C ARG A 86 7.14 -11.51 -4.55
N LEU A 87 7.90 -11.42 -3.47
CA LEU A 87 9.36 -11.38 -3.46
C LEU A 87 9.87 -12.68 -2.84
N ILE A 88 10.55 -13.48 -3.65
CA ILE A 88 10.99 -14.83 -3.26
C ILE A 88 12.50 -14.89 -3.28
N THR A 89 13.10 -15.33 -2.18
CA THR A 89 14.50 -15.76 -2.09
C THR A 89 14.55 -17.24 -1.71
N ASN A 90 15.73 -17.77 -1.39
CA ASN A 90 15.84 -19.13 -0.86
C ASN A 90 15.29 -19.26 0.57
N ASP A 91 15.21 -18.16 1.31
CA ASP A 91 14.92 -18.16 2.75
C ASP A 91 13.60 -17.47 3.10
N VAL A 92 13.09 -16.59 2.22
CA VAL A 92 11.86 -15.81 2.46
C VAL A 92 10.93 -15.78 1.25
N CYS A 93 9.65 -15.60 1.54
CA CYS A 93 8.58 -15.35 0.56
C CYS A 93 7.71 -14.22 1.11
N ASP A 94 8.02 -12.99 0.72
CA ASP A 94 7.28 -11.80 1.13
C ASP A 94 6.21 -11.44 0.11
N PHE A 95 5.10 -10.85 0.57
CA PHE A 95 4.08 -10.28 -0.30
C PHE A 95 3.97 -8.77 -0.07
N LEU A 96 4.29 -8.00 -1.09
CA LEU A 96 4.12 -6.56 -1.10
C LEU A 96 2.76 -6.21 -1.71
N GLN A 97 1.96 -5.45 -0.96
CA GLN A 97 0.69 -4.91 -1.41
C GLN A 97 0.46 -3.52 -0.83
N LYS A 98 -0.38 -2.73 -1.49
CA LYS A 98 -0.88 -1.48 -0.92
C LYS A 98 -1.87 -1.82 0.20
N VAL A 99 -1.75 -1.14 1.33
CA VAL A 99 -2.75 -1.25 2.41
C VAL A 99 -4.10 -0.75 1.87
N PRO A 100 -5.18 -1.56 1.94
CA PRO A 100 -6.51 -1.12 1.53
C PRO A 100 -6.94 0.13 2.31
N GLU A 101 -7.66 1.04 1.65
CA GLU A 101 -8.11 2.32 2.24
C GLU A 101 -8.96 2.09 3.49
N VAL A 102 -9.89 1.13 3.44
CA VAL A 102 -10.74 0.73 4.57
C VAL A 102 -9.91 0.28 5.78
N THR A 103 -8.79 -0.41 5.53
CA THR A 103 -7.87 -0.86 6.59
C THR A 103 -7.10 0.31 7.17
N ASP A 104 -6.61 1.23 6.32
CA ASP A 104 -5.95 2.44 6.77
C ASP A 104 -6.90 3.32 7.61
N GLU A 105 -8.13 3.53 7.14
CA GLU A 105 -9.14 4.31 7.85
C GLU A 105 -9.47 3.73 9.22
N THR A 106 -9.48 2.39 9.35
CA THR A 106 -9.87 1.72 10.60
C THR A 106 -8.71 1.56 11.58
N PHE A 107 -7.49 1.31 11.09
CA PHE A 107 -6.37 0.88 11.94
C PHE A 107 -5.18 1.84 11.93
N ARG A 108 -5.13 2.85 11.07
CA ARG A 108 -4.01 3.81 11.08
C ARG A 108 -4.01 4.60 12.37
N PHE A 109 -2.89 4.58 13.07
CA PHE A 109 -2.70 5.36 14.28
C PHE A 109 -3.01 6.84 14.07
N GLY A 110 -3.84 7.39 14.96
CA GLY A 110 -4.22 8.81 14.93
C GLY A 110 -5.26 9.18 13.88
N THR A 111 -5.91 8.20 13.24
CA THR A 111 -7.12 8.46 12.45
C THR A 111 -8.30 8.76 13.37
N GLU A 112 -9.17 9.69 12.96
CA GLU A 112 -10.41 10.03 13.66
C GLU A 112 -11.64 9.58 12.83
N SER A 113 -11.47 8.52 12.04
CA SER A 113 -12.57 7.95 11.25
C SER A 113 -13.65 7.37 12.18
N PRO A 114 -14.93 7.36 11.75
CA PRO A 114 -15.99 6.70 12.52
C PRO A 114 -15.69 5.22 12.84
N ALA A 115 -15.06 4.50 11.92
CA ALA A 115 -14.69 3.09 12.08
C ALA A 115 -13.59 2.89 13.15
N SER A 116 -12.55 3.72 13.14
CA SER A 116 -11.49 3.66 14.15
C SER A 116 -12.01 4.06 15.54
N ILE A 117 -12.89 5.05 15.62
CA ILE A 117 -13.50 5.45 16.89
C ILE A 117 -14.44 4.35 17.41
N LEU A 118 -15.16 3.66 16.52
CA LEU A 118 -15.96 2.49 16.89
C LEU A 118 -15.08 1.37 17.45
N LEU A 119 -13.92 1.11 16.85
CA LEU A 119 -12.96 0.14 17.35
C LEU A 119 -12.44 0.51 18.76
N ASP A 120 -12.07 1.79 18.98
CA ASP A 120 -11.69 2.26 20.32
C ASP A 120 -12.86 2.17 21.31
N ALA A 121 -14.10 2.47 20.90
CA ALA A 121 -15.28 2.31 21.75
C ALA A 121 -15.45 0.86 22.25
N VAL A 122 -15.19 -0.13 21.38
CA VAL A 122 -15.21 -1.55 21.76
C VAL A 122 -14.10 -1.87 22.75
N GLU A 123 -12.88 -1.41 22.51
CA GLU A 123 -11.74 -1.62 23.44
C GLU A 123 -12.03 -0.97 24.82
N GLN A 124 -12.55 0.26 24.85
CA GLN A 124 -12.95 0.95 26.08
C GLN A 124 -14.09 0.20 26.81
N LEU A 125 -15.04 -0.38 26.07
CA LEU A 125 -16.14 -1.14 26.65
C LEU A 125 -15.64 -2.41 27.35
N GLU A 126 -14.70 -3.14 26.74
CA GLU A 126 -14.06 -4.31 27.34
C GLU A 126 -13.31 -3.95 28.64
N GLN A 127 -12.75 -2.74 28.69
CA GLN A 127 -12.11 -2.16 29.88
C GLN A 127 -13.11 -1.60 30.91
N GLN A 128 -14.42 -1.70 30.66
CA GLN A 128 -15.48 -1.11 31.49
C GLN A 128 -15.33 0.42 31.68
N SER A 129 -14.75 1.09 30.69
CA SER A 129 -14.50 2.52 30.69
C SER A 129 -15.75 3.29 30.21
N PRO A 130 -16.17 4.37 30.88
CA PRO A 130 -17.30 5.18 30.45
C PRO A 130 -17.03 5.90 29.11
N LYS A 131 -15.76 6.00 28.69
CA LYS A 131 -15.37 6.57 27.39
C LYS A 131 -15.98 5.84 26.19
N ALA A 132 -16.37 4.58 26.37
CA ALA A 132 -17.09 3.84 25.34
C ALA A 132 -18.38 4.57 24.92
N ASP A 133 -19.13 5.11 25.88
CA ASP A 133 -20.36 5.87 25.58
C ASP A 133 -20.04 7.21 24.91
N ASP A 134 -19.01 7.93 25.37
CA ASP A 134 -18.56 9.17 24.75
C ASP A 134 -18.20 8.96 23.26
N ASN A 135 -17.45 7.90 22.96
CA ASN A 135 -17.08 7.54 21.59
C ASN A 135 -18.30 7.18 20.73
N ILE A 136 -19.24 6.40 21.27
CA ILE A 136 -20.49 6.05 20.55
C ILE A 136 -21.35 7.29 20.30
N GLN A 137 -21.44 8.21 21.26
CA GLN A 137 -22.15 9.47 21.07
C GLN A 137 -21.50 10.34 19.99
N LEU A 138 -20.16 10.39 19.96
CA LEU A 138 -19.39 11.14 18.96
C LEU A 138 -19.69 10.67 17.53
N ILE A 139 -19.77 9.36 17.30
CA ILE A 139 -20.01 8.78 15.96
C ILE A 139 -21.47 8.45 15.67
N ARG A 140 -22.40 8.73 16.60
CA ARG A 140 -23.81 8.31 16.49
C ARG A 140 -24.47 8.61 15.13
N PRO A 141 -24.23 9.77 14.46
CA PRO A 141 -24.80 10.03 13.14
C PRO A 141 -24.27 9.10 12.02
N HIS A 142 -23.05 8.56 12.19
CA HIS A 142 -22.32 7.75 11.22
C HIS A 142 -22.13 6.30 11.68
N LEU A 143 -22.89 5.86 12.69
CA LEU A 143 -22.67 4.54 13.32
C LEU A 143 -22.88 3.39 12.33
N GLY A 144 -23.85 3.51 11.40
CA GLY A 144 -24.05 2.52 10.35
C GLY A 144 -22.85 2.41 9.42
N GLU A 145 -22.33 3.54 8.95
CA GLU A 145 -21.13 3.59 8.11
C GLU A 145 -19.90 3.02 8.84
N ALA A 146 -19.72 3.37 10.12
CA ALA A 146 -18.63 2.82 10.92
C ALA A 146 -18.67 1.28 10.99
N VAL A 147 -19.86 0.70 11.16
CA VAL A 147 -20.05 -0.76 11.15
C VAL A 147 -19.74 -1.34 9.77
N ASP A 148 -20.27 -0.75 8.70
CA ASP A 148 -20.05 -1.21 7.33
C ASP A 148 -18.56 -1.19 6.95
N THR A 149 -17.82 -0.14 7.33
CA THR A 149 -16.36 -0.03 7.13
C THR A 149 -15.61 -1.09 7.95
N CYS A 150 -15.95 -1.30 9.22
CA CYS A 150 -15.34 -2.35 10.03
C CYS A 150 -15.61 -3.77 9.48
N VAL A 151 -16.80 -4.03 8.93
CA VAL A 151 -17.17 -5.33 8.37
C VAL A 151 -16.54 -5.57 7.00
N SER A 152 -16.51 -4.57 6.12
CA SER A 152 -15.89 -4.71 4.80
C SER A 152 -14.38 -4.97 4.86
N ASN A 153 -13.71 -4.61 5.96
CA ASN A 153 -12.34 -5.05 6.23
C ASN A 153 -12.20 -6.57 6.38
N LEU A 154 -13.22 -7.28 6.88
CA LEU A 154 -13.16 -8.74 7.05
C LEU A 154 -13.20 -9.49 5.72
N ASP A 155 -13.76 -8.88 4.67
CA ASP A 155 -13.80 -9.48 3.32
C ASP A 155 -12.46 -9.32 2.57
N ASN A 156 -11.55 -8.48 3.07
CA ASN A 156 -10.24 -8.17 2.46
C ASN A 156 -9.05 -8.90 3.13
N ILE A 157 -9.30 -9.77 4.12
CA ILE A 157 -8.30 -10.61 4.82
C ILE A 157 -8.50 -12.07 4.40
#